data_AF-A0A924YN10-F1
#
_entry.id   AF-A0A924YN10-F1
#
_cell.length_a   1.000
_cell.length_b   1.000
_cell.length_c   1.000
_cell.angle_alpha   90.00
_cell.angle_beta   90.00
_cell.angle_gamma   90.00
#
_symmetry.space_group_name_H-M   'P 1'
#
loop_
_entity.id
_entity.type
_entity.pdbx_description
1 polymer ?
#
loop_
_entity_poly.entity_id
_entity_poly.type
_entity_poly.pdbx_seq_one_letter_code
_entity_poly.pdbx_strand_id
1 'polypeptide(L)' 'IRPNNSQAEYYLTDVPAILNAQGQRVLAVPKLTIEEALGVNTPEQLAEVETVLRRGPLAPACSNC' A
#
# COMPACT_ATOMS: atom_id res chain seq x y z
N ILE A 1 22.24 3.01 7.04
CA ILE A 1 21.59 2.77 5.72
C ILE A 1 21.97 3.94 4.81
N ARG A 2 22.27 3.70 3.53
CA ARG A 2 22.51 4.75 2.53
C ARG A 2 21.45 4.63 1.43
N PRO A 3 20.90 5.73 0.89
CA PRO A 3 19.82 5.68 -0.09
C PRO A 3 20.40 5.40 -1.49
N ASN A 4 20.73 4.13 -1.74
CA ASN A 4 21.26 3.66 -3.01
C ASN A 4 20.13 3.23 -3.98
N ASN A 5 19.04 4.00 -4.03
CA ASN A 5 17.95 3.80 -5.00
C ASN A 5 18.00 4.85 -6.10
N SER A 6 17.15 4.71 -7.11
CA SER A 6 17.10 5.58 -8.28
C SER A 6 16.77 7.04 -7.99
N GLN A 7 16.15 7.33 -6.84
CA GLN A 7 15.78 8.70 -6.43
C GLN A 7 16.73 9.28 -5.37
N ALA A 8 17.68 8.48 -4.87
CA ALA A 8 18.58 8.83 -3.77
C ALA A 8 17.85 9.26 -2.47
N GLU A 9 16.67 8.71 -2.22
CA GLU A 9 15.84 9.04 -1.05
C GLU A 9 15.76 7.89 -0.04
N TYR A 10 15.42 8.18 1.21
CA TYR A 10 15.14 7.14 2.20
C TYR A 10 13.69 6.65 2.03
N TYR A 11 13.51 5.41 1.59
CA TYR A 11 12.18 4.85 1.42
C TYR A 11 11.67 4.21 2.71
N LEU A 12 10.45 4.58 3.10
CA LEU A 12 9.72 3.89 4.16
C LEU A 12 9.55 2.39 3.84
N THR A 13 9.43 2.04 2.55
CA THR A 13 9.25 0.67 2.08
C THR A 13 10.47 -0.23 2.28
N ASP A 14 11.64 0.33 2.63
CA ASP A 14 12.83 -0.48 2.94
C ASP A 14 12.78 -1.05 4.37
N VAL A 15 11.99 -0.44 5.25
CA VAL A 15 11.91 -0.80 6.68
C VAL A 15 11.53 -2.27 6.91
N PRO A 16 10.53 -2.86 6.21
CA PRO A 16 10.20 -4.27 6.37
C PRO A 16 11.39 -5.21 6.10
N ALA A 17 12.19 -4.94 5.06
CA ALA A 17 13.37 -5.75 4.76
C ALA A 17 14.46 -5.61 5.84
N ILE A 18 14.68 -4.40 6.34
CA ILE A 18 15.64 -4.11 7.42
C ILE A 18 15.24 -4.83 8.71
N LEU A 19 13.98 -4.74 9.11
CA LEU A 19 13.47 -5.41 10.32
C LEU A 19 13.58 -6.93 10.21
N ASN A 20 13.24 -7.50 9.05
CA ASN A 20 13.36 -8.93 8.81
C ASN A 20 14.82 -9.40 8.92
N ALA A 21 15.78 -8.64 8.36
CA ALA A 21 17.22 -8.96 8.47
C ALA A 21 17.75 -8.88 9.91
N GLN A 22 17.09 -8.11 10.78
CA GLN A 22 17.39 -8.01 12.22
C GLN A 22 16.68 -9.10 13.05
N GLY A 23 16.02 -10.07 12.41
CA GLY A 23 15.29 -11.14 13.07
C GLY A 23 13.98 -10.69 13.73
N GLN A 24 13.49 -9.48 13.39
CA GLN A 24 12.20 -8.99 13.89
C GLN A 24 11.04 -9.58 13.09
N ARG A 25 9.88 -9.71 13.74
CA ARG A 25 8.67 -10.21 13.08
C ARG A 25 8.10 -9.14 12.13
N VAL A 26 7.92 -9.52 10.87
CA VAL A 26 7.27 -8.71 9.83
C VAL A 26 6.08 -9.50 9.27
N LEU A 27 4.92 -8.85 9.14
CA LEU A 27 3.69 -9.47 8.63
C LEU A 27 3.14 -8.66 7.46
N ALA A 28 2.83 -9.34 6.36
CA ALA A 28 1.95 -8.81 5.31
C ALA A 28 0.57 -9.39 5.54
N VAL A 29 -0.45 -8.54 5.74
CA VAL A 29 -1.82 -9.00 6.00
C VAL A 29 -2.74 -8.43 4.93
N PRO A 30 -3.45 -9.28 4.15
CA PRO A 30 -4.36 -8.83 3.10
C PRO A 30 -5.68 -8.34 3.73
N LYS A 31 -5.64 -7.17 4.38
CA LYS A 31 -6.79 -6.57 5.07
C LYS A 31 -7.61 -5.61 4.21
N LEU A 32 -7.15 -5.32 3.00
CA LEU A 32 -7.79 -4.35 2.11
C LEU A 32 -8.28 -5.05 0.85
N THR A 33 -9.43 -4.63 0.31
CA THR A 33 -9.79 -4.96 -1.07
C THR A 33 -8.85 -4.21 -2.01
N ILE A 34 -8.87 -4.58 -3.29
CA ILE A 34 -8.07 -3.85 -4.30
C ILE A 34 -8.52 -2.39 -4.34
N GLU A 35 -9.82 -2.14 -4.28
CA GLU A 35 -10.43 -0.80 -4.28
C GLU A 35 -10.01 0.04 -3.06
N GLU A 36 -9.90 -0.57 -1.88
CA GLU A 36 -9.44 0.11 -0.65
C GLU A 36 -7.93 0.40 -0.67
N ALA A 37 -7.16 -0.32 -1.50
CA ALA A 37 -5.71 -0.18 -1.62
C ALA A 37 -5.27 0.71 -2.81
N LEU A 38 -6.21 1.30 -3.57
CA LEU A 38 -5.89 2.18 -4.70
C LEU A 38 -5.21 3.47 -4.23
N GLY A 39 -4.06 3.77 -4.83
CA GLY A 39 -3.35 5.04 -4.68
C GLY A 39 -3.54 5.95 -5.89
N VAL A 40 -3.36 7.26 -5.71
CA VAL A 40 -3.50 8.27 -6.76
C VAL A 40 -2.22 9.09 -6.86
N ASN A 41 -1.57 9.03 -8.03
CA ASN A 41 -0.35 9.78 -8.35
C ASN A 41 -0.48 10.55 -9.67
N THR A 42 -1.54 10.30 -10.46
CA THR A 42 -1.83 11.04 -11.69
C THR A 42 -3.31 11.44 -11.76
N PRO A 43 -3.67 12.44 -12.58
CA PRO A 43 -5.07 12.83 -12.78
C PRO A 43 -5.95 11.71 -13.33
N GLU A 44 -5.41 10.82 -14.17
CA GLU A 44 -6.15 9.68 -14.73
C GLU A 44 -6.52 8.68 -13.62
N GLN A 45 -5.59 8.42 -12.69
CA GLN A 45 -5.85 7.57 -11.51
C GLN A 45 -6.88 8.20 -10.57
N LEU A 46 -6.92 9.53 -10.48
CA LEU A 46 -7.95 10.23 -9.70
C LEU A 46 -9.34 9.95 -10.28
N ALA A 47 -9.51 10.06 -11.60
CA ALA A 47 -10.79 9.79 -12.26
C ALA A 47 -11.27 8.33 -12.09
N GLU A 48 -10.33 7.38 -12.04
CA GLU A 48 -10.61 5.97 -11.74
C GLU A 48 -11.14 5.79 -10.31
N VAL A 49 -10.44 6.33 -9.31
CA VAL A 49 -10.85 6.23 -7.89
C VAL A 49 -12.19 6.90 -7.65
N GLU A 50 -12.45 8.06 -8.25
CA GLU A 50 -13.76 8.70 -8.18
C GLU A 50 -14.89 7.81 -8.71
N THR A 51 -14.63 7.04 -9.78
CA THR A 51 -15.62 6.13 -10.35
C THR A 51 -15.91 4.97 -9.41
N VAL A 52 -14.89 4.44 -8.73
CA VAL A 52 -15.05 3.41 -7.69
C VAL A 52 -15.88 3.95 -6.53
N LEU A 53 -15.56 5.14 -6.02
CA LEU A 53 -16.30 5.76 -4.90
C LEU A 53 -17.77 6.06 -5.24
N ARG A 54 -18.08 6.40 -6.50
CA ARG A 54 -19.47 6.65 -6.95
C ARG A 54 -20.34 5.38 -6.99
N ARG A 55 -19.77 4.17 -7.01
CA ARG A 55 -20.53 2.90 -7.12
C ARG A 55 -21.17 2.44 -5.81
N GLY A 56 -20.93 3.14 -4.70
CA GLY A 56 -21.49 2.82 -3.38
C GLY A 56 -20.44 2.32 -2.37
N PRO A 57 -20.85 1.94 -1.15
CA PRO A 57 -19.93 1.50 -0.11
C PRO A 57 -19.16 0.25 -0.56
N LEU A 58 -17.84 0.26 -0.38
CA LEU A 58 -17.00 -0.91 -0.60
C LEU A 58 -17.38 -1.99 0.42
N ALA A 59 -17.56 -3.22 -0.05
CA ALA A 59 -17.75 -4.36 0.85
C ALA A 59 -16.46 -4.55 1.68
N PRO A 60 -16.57 -4.85 2.98
CA PRO A 60 -15.39 -5.02 3.82
C PRO A 60 -14.51 -6.16 3.31
N ALA A 61 -13.21 -5.91 3.23
CA ALA A 61 -12.23 -6.83 2.68
C ALA A 61 -12.08 -8.16 3.42
N CYS A 62 -12.49 -8.25 4.70
CA CYS A 62 -12.44 -9.50 5.43
C CYS A 62 -13.65 -9.68 6.37
N SER A 63 -14.26 -10.86 6.31
CA SER A 63 -15.34 -11.29 7.22
C SER A 63 -14.86 -12.13 8.41
N ASN A 64 -13.58 -12.55 8.49
CA ASN A 64 -13.06 -13.41 9.57
C ASN A 64 -11.52 -13.44 9.70
N CYS A 65 -10.86 -12.29 9.57
CA CYS A 65 -9.45 -12.06 9.91
C CYS A 65 -9.40 -11.21 11.19
#